data_AF-A0A535N586-F1
#
_entry.id   AF-A0A535N586-F1
#
_cell.length_a   1.000
_cell.length_b   1.000
_cell.length_c   1.000
_cell.angle_alpha   90.00
_cell.angle_beta   90.00
_cell.angle_gamma   90.00
#
_symmetry.space_group_name_H-M   'P 1'
#
loop_
_entity.id
_entity.type
_entity.pdbx_description
1 polymer ?
#
loop_
_entity_poly.entity_id
_entity_poly.type
_entity_poly.pdbx_seq_one_letter_code
_entity_poly.pdbx_strand_id
1 'polypeptide(L)'
;MRSRSAASVPPRVVKKSVVLHPIMDRAVRQIQAMLLEAEPPVDATYSTALNFMLVGLMYEALKEGGLSREARDAVWNFAGDSRTIEHLNLHHRLSLVRAALEQLEPAPR
;
A
#
# COMPACT_ATOMS: atom_id res chain seq x y z
N MET A 1 14.21 20.88 -42.89
CA MET A 1 13.34 21.18 -41.73
C MET A 1 12.79 19.87 -41.20
N ARG A 2 13.25 19.38 -40.05
CA ARG A 2 12.72 18.16 -39.41
C ARG A 2 11.74 18.58 -38.32
N SER A 3 10.48 18.20 -38.50
CA SER A 3 9.42 18.40 -37.52
C SER A 3 9.80 17.70 -36.22
N ARG A 4 9.84 18.46 -35.12
CA ARG A 4 9.91 17.89 -33.78
C ARG A 4 8.57 17.23 -33.51
N SER A 5 8.55 15.90 -33.58
CA SER A 5 7.47 15.08 -33.03
C SER A 5 7.26 15.51 -31.58
N ALA A 6 6.05 15.99 -31.28
CA ALA A 6 5.63 16.27 -29.93
C ALA A 6 5.71 14.96 -29.14
N ALA A 7 6.70 14.86 -28.25
CA ALA A 7 6.79 13.76 -27.31
C ALA A 7 5.47 13.71 -26.54
N SER A 8 4.68 12.67 -26.80
CA SER A 8 3.47 12.39 -26.04
C SER A 8 3.87 12.22 -24.59
N VAL A 9 3.45 13.16 -23.74
CA VAL A 9 3.59 13.01 -22.29
C VAL A 9 2.91 11.69 -21.94
N PRO A 10 3.63 10.71 -21.38
CA PRO A 10 3.04 9.43 -21.03
C PRO A 10 1.85 9.70 -20.11
N PRO A 11 0.70 9.04 -20.30
CA PRO A 11 -0.46 9.25 -19.45
C PRO A 11 -0.01 9.10 -18.00
N ARG A 12 -0.24 10.14 -17.20
CA ARG A 12 0.19 10.21 -15.80
C ARG A 12 -0.39 8.98 -15.11
N VAL A 13 0.46 7.99 -14.84
CA VAL A 13 0.05 6.74 -14.20
C VAL A 13 -0.39 7.11 -12.79
N VAL A 14 -1.69 7.27 -12.60
CA VAL A 14 -2.29 7.42 -11.27
C VAL A 14 -2.14 6.06 -10.62
N LYS A 15 -1.05 5.89 -9.85
CA LYS A 15 -0.90 4.73 -8.97
C LYS A 15 -2.10 4.74 -8.04
N LYS A 16 -2.99 3.74 -8.15
CA LYS A 16 -4.04 3.53 -7.16
C LYS A 16 -3.35 3.22 -5.84
N SER A 17 -3.29 4.19 -4.95
CA SER A 17 -2.91 4.00 -3.56
C SER A 17 -4.00 3.17 -2.92
N VAL A 18 -3.78 1.86 -2.83
CA VAL A 18 -4.57 1.01 -1.94
C VAL A 18 -4.18 1.43 -0.53
N VAL A 19 -5.10 2.09 0.17
CA VAL A 19 -4.88 2.48 1.56
C VAL A 19 -4.92 1.19 2.38
N LEU A 20 -3.75 0.74 2.81
CA LEU A 20 -3.68 -0.37 3.73
C LEU A 20 -4.20 0.06 5.10
N HIS A 21 -4.83 -0.87 5.81
CA HIS A 21 -5.18 -0.66 7.20
C HIS A 21 -3.93 -0.26 8.00
N PRO A 22 -3.97 0.72 8.92
CA PRO A 22 -2.79 1.20 9.64
C PRO A 22 -1.97 0.09 10.33
N ILE A 23 -2.66 -0.94 10.82
CA ILE A 23 -2.00 -2.13 11.40
C ILE A 23 -1.15 -2.87 10.35
N MET A 24 -1.67 -3.04 9.13
CA MET A 24 -0.93 -3.64 8.03
C MET A 24 0.24 -2.77 7.58
N ASP A 25 0.03 -1.45 7.46
CA ASP A 25 1.12 -0.53 7.08
C ASP A 25 2.29 -0.60 8.08
N ARG A 26 1.98 -0.60 9.39
CA ARG A 26 2.99 -0.76 10.44
C ARG A 26 3.75 -2.08 10.30
N ALA A 27 3.04 -3.18 10.08
CA ALA A 27 3.67 -4.50 9.90
C ALA A 27 4.58 -4.54 8.66
N VAL A 28 4.14 -3.98 7.53
CA VAL A 28 4.95 -3.91 6.30
C VAL A 28 6.22 -3.10 6.52
N ARG A 29 6.14 -1.96 7.22
CA ARG A 29 7.33 -1.14 7.54
C ARG A 29 8.31 -1.84 8.47
N GLN A 30 7.82 -2.59 9.45
CA GLN A 30 8.68 -3.37 10.34
C GLN A 30 9.41 -4.47 9.55
N ILE A 31 8.70 -5.20 8.69
CA ILE A 31 9.30 -6.21 7.82
C ILE A 31 10.33 -5.56 6.87
N GLN A 32 10.01 -4.38 6.32
CA GLN A 32 10.94 -3.64 5.48
C GLN A 32 12.24 -3.31 6.23
N ALA A 33 12.15 -2.81 7.47
CA ALA A 33 13.32 -2.54 8.30
C ALA A 33 14.12 -3.82 8.57
N MET A 34 13.46 -4.92 8.93
CA MET A 34 14.12 -6.21 9.17
C MET A 34 14.87 -6.73 7.94
N LEU A 35 14.32 -6.56 6.73
CA LEU A 35 14.97 -6.98 5.49
C LEU A 35 16.17 -6.11 5.13
N LEU A 36 16.11 -4.81 5.41
CA LEU A 36 17.23 -3.89 5.23
C LEU A 36 18.38 -4.17 6.21
N GLU A 37 18.05 -4.62 7.42
CA GLU A 37 19.00 -4.98 8.49
C GLU A 37 19.46 -6.45 8.42
N ALA A 38 18.94 -7.26 7.49
CA ALA A 38 19.32 -8.66 7.34
C ALA A 38 20.78 -8.82 6.87
N GLU A 39 21.35 -10.02 7.06
CA GLU A 39 22.66 -10.36 6.50
C GLU A 39 22.56 -11.60 5.57
N PRO A 40 22.85 -11.47 4.26
CA PRO A 40 23.19 -10.22 3.57
C PRO A 40 22.00 -9.24 3.48
N PRO A 41 22.24 -7.91 3.46
CA PRO A 41 21.16 -6.93 3.35
C PRO A 41 20.35 -7.10 2.08
N VAL A 42 19.03 -6.95 2.19
CA VAL A 42 18.11 -6.97 1.05
C VAL A 42 17.70 -5.53 0.75
N ASP A 43 17.85 -5.09 -0.51
CA ASP A 43 17.29 -3.81 -0.96
C ASP A 43 15.76 -3.90 -1.01
N ALA A 44 15.15 -3.71 0.16
CA ALA A 44 13.73 -3.91 0.38
C ALA A 44 12.95 -2.61 0.21
N THR A 45 12.26 -2.50 -0.92
CA THR A 45 11.18 -1.52 -1.09
C THR A 45 9.96 -1.91 -0.26
N TYR A 46 9.03 -0.97 -0.04
CA TYR A 46 7.75 -1.26 0.61
C TYR A 46 7.00 -2.42 -0.07
N SER A 47 6.97 -2.44 -1.40
CA SER A 47 6.37 -3.53 -2.17
C SER A 47 7.11 -4.86 -1.98
N THR A 48 8.43 -4.84 -1.85
CA THR A 48 9.23 -6.04 -1.55
C THR A 48 8.84 -6.60 -0.19
N ALA A 49 8.73 -5.76 0.84
CA ALA A 49 8.33 -6.17 2.19
C ALA A 49 6.89 -6.69 2.24
N LEU A 50 5.95 -6.04 1.54
CA LEU A 50 4.56 -6.51 1.43
C LEU A 50 4.50 -7.89 0.77
N ASN A 51 5.19 -8.08 -0.35
CA ASN A 51 5.21 -9.36 -1.05
C ASN A 51 5.89 -10.44 -0.20
N PHE A 52 6.98 -10.11 0.51
CA PHE A 52 7.63 -11.02 1.44
C PHE A 52 6.68 -11.51 2.52
N MET A 53 5.93 -10.59 3.14
CA MET A 53 4.90 -10.91 4.13
C MET A 53 3.82 -11.84 3.56
N LEU A 54 3.32 -11.54 2.35
CA LEU A 54 2.28 -12.34 1.70
C LEU A 54 2.77 -13.75 1.34
N VAL A 55 4.02 -13.86 0.86
CA VAL A 55 4.64 -15.16 0.57
C VAL A 55 4.74 -15.99 1.85
N GLY A 56 5.23 -15.41 2.95
CA GLY A 56 5.28 -16.09 4.24
C GLY A 56 3.90 -16.61 4.68
N LEU A 57 2.87 -15.76 4.58
CA LEU A 57 1.50 -16.14 4.92
C LEU A 57 0.96 -17.27 4.04
N MET A 58 1.22 -17.25 2.72
CA MET A 58 0.83 -18.32 1.82
C MET A 58 1.47 -19.65 2.21
N TYR A 59 2.78 -19.65 2.52
CA TYR A 59 3.46 -20.87 2.95
C TYR A 59 2.92 -21.39 4.28
N GLU A 60 2.65 -20.53 5.26
CA GLU A 60 2.03 -20.97 6.52
C GLU A 60 0.62 -21.53 6.31
N ALA A 61 -0.17 -20.93 5.42
CA ALA A 61 -1.51 -21.41 5.12
C ALA A 61 -1.53 -22.77 4.40
N LEU A 62 -0.48 -23.09 3.63
CA LEU A 62 -0.36 -24.32 2.85
C LEU A 62 0.26 -25.50 3.62
N LYS A 63 0.85 -25.26 4.80
CA LYS A 63 1.41 -26.34 5.64
C LYS A 63 0.31 -27.24 6.21
N GLU A 64 0.67 -28.47 6.56
CA GLU A 64 -0.23 -29.38 7.27
C GLU A 64 -0.63 -28.79 8.64
N GLY A 65 -1.92 -28.71 8.93
CA GLY A 65 -2.47 -27.93 10.06
C GLY A 65 -2.76 -26.46 9.75
N GLY A 66 -2.05 -25.87 8.78
CA GLY A 66 -2.27 -24.54 8.22
C GLY A 66 -2.29 -23.41 9.26
N LEU A 67 -3.05 -22.35 8.96
CA LEU A 67 -3.30 -21.29 9.93
C LEU A 67 -4.12 -21.81 11.13
N SER A 68 -3.76 -21.35 12.33
CA SER A 68 -4.56 -21.62 13.53
C SER A 68 -5.99 -21.11 13.36
N ARG A 69 -6.91 -21.63 14.18
CA ARG A 69 -8.32 -21.20 14.11
C ARG A 69 -8.45 -19.70 14.40
N GLU A 70 -7.73 -19.22 15.40
CA GLU A 70 -7.69 -17.83 15.82
C GLU A 70 -7.17 -16.93 14.70
N ALA A 71 -6.12 -17.37 13.99
CA ALA A 71 -5.58 -16.64 12.84
C ALA A 71 -6.59 -16.58 11.68
N ARG A 72 -7.29 -17.69 11.38
CA ARG A 72 -8.34 -17.73 10.35
C ARG A 72 -9.50 -16.81 10.69
N ASP A 73 -9.97 -16.85 11.94
CA ASP A 73 -11.08 -16.01 12.40
C ASP A 73 -10.69 -14.53 12.36
N ALA A 74 -9.45 -14.19 12.74
CA ALA A 74 -8.95 -12.81 12.64
C ALA A 74 -8.90 -12.31 11.18
N VAL A 75 -8.41 -13.13 10.24
CA VAL A 75 -8.38 -12.78 8.81
C VAL A 75 -9.79 -12.62 8.25
N TRP A 76 -10.72 -13.50 8.62
CA TRP A 76 -12.10 -13.42 8.18
C TRP A 76 -12.82 -12.17 8.72
N ASN A 77 -12.63 -11.87 10.01
CA ASN A 77 -13.17 -10.66 10.63
C ASN A 77 -12.59 -9.40 9.99
N PHE A 78 -11.31 -9.40 9.65
CA PHE A 78 -10.68 -8.30 8.92
C PHE A 78 -11.30 -8.10 7.53
N ALA A 79 -11.58 -9.17 6.78
CA ALA A 79 -12.26 -9.09 5.49
C ALA A 79 -13.68 -8.53 5.61
N GLY A 80 -14.35 -8.74 6.75
CA GLY A 80 -15.66 -8.18 7.07
C GLY A 80 -15.65 -6.73 7.55
N ASP A 81 -14.50 -6.16 7.89
CA ASP A 81 -14.39 -4.79 8.42
C ASP A 81 -14.43 -3.72 7.32
N SER A 82 -15.55 -3.71 6.60
CA SER A 82 -15.90 -2.72 5.58
C SER A 82 -15.91 -1.30 6.12
N ARG A 83 -16.30 -1.09 7.38
CA ARG A 83 -16.36 0.24 8.00
C ARG A 83 -14.99 0.90 8.11
N THR A 84 -13.99 0.17 8.59
CA THR A 84 -12.64 0.75 8.71
C THR A 84 -12.04 1.01 7.32
N ILE A 85 -12.27 0.12 6.36
CA ILE A 85 -11.84 0.29 4.96
C ILE A 85 -12.52 1.52 4.32
N GLU A 86 -13.82 1.69 4.49
CA GLU A 86 -14.58 2.83 3.97
C GLU A 86 -14.14 4.15 4.61
N HIS A 87 -13.91 4.15 5.92
CA HIS A 87 -13.42 5.31 6.66
C HIS A 87 -12.04 5.76 6.15
N LEU A 88 -11.11 4.82 5.97
CA LEU A 88 -9.78 5.08 5.42
C LEU A 88 -9.84 5.61 3.98
N ASN A 89 -10.70 5.01 3.15
CA ASN A 89 -10.94 5.47 1.78
C ASN A 89 -11.53 6.88 1.74
N LEU A 90 -12.45 7.21 2.65
CA LEU A 90 -13.03 8.55 2.76
C LEU A 90 -11.95 9.58 3.12
N HIS A 91 -11.12 9.32 4.14
CA HIS A 91 -10.03 10.21 4.52
C HIS A 91 -9.05 10.45 3.37
N HIS A 92 -8.68 9.40 2.64
CA HIS A 92 -7.82 9.54 1.47
C HIS A 92 -8.48 10.42 0.39
N ARG A 93 -9.75 10.19 0.06
CA ARG A 93 -10.48 11.02 -0.91
C ARG A 93 -10.56 12.48 -0.47
N LEU A 94 -10.83 12.74 0.80
CA LEU A 94 -10.85 14.10 1.35
C LEU A 94 -9.48 14.78 1.25
N SER A 95 -8.38 14.06 1.51
CA SER A 95 -7.03 14.62 1.33
C SER A 95 -6.73 15.01 -0.13
N LEU A 96 -7.23 14.23 -1.09
CA LEU A 96 -7.06 14.54 -2.52
C LEU A 96 -7.86 15.78 -2.92
N VAL A 97 -9.10 15.90 -2.44
CA VAL A 97 -9.94 17.08 -2.66
C VAL A 97 -9.31 18.32 -2.04
N ARG A 98 -8.82 18.22 -0.79
CA ARG A 98 -8.13 19.32 -0.12
C ARG A 98 -6.91 19.80 -0.91
N ALA A 99 -6.05 18.87 -1.34
CA ALA A 99 -4.86 19.20 -2.13
C ALA A 99 -5.21 19.85 -3.48
N ALA A 100 -6.35 19.48 -4.08
CA ALA A 100 -6.83 20.11 -5.32
C ALA A 100 -7.36 21.52 -5.08
N LEU A 101 -8.06 21.76 -3.96
CA LEU A 101 -8.55 23.10 -3.58
C LEU A 101 -7.39 24.05 -3.27
N GLU A 102 -6.36 23.59 -2.55
CA GLU A 102 -5.16 24.38 -2.25
C GLU A 102 -4.38 24.78 -3.53
N GLN A 103 -4.49 24.01 -4.62
CA GLN A 103 -3.91 24.39 -5.92
C GLN A 103 -4.73 25.41 -6.70
N LEU A 104 -6.00 25.60 -6.34
CA LEU A 104 -6.92 26.55 -6.97
C LEU A 104 -6.95 27.89 -6.24
N GLU A 105 -6.47 27.96 -5.00
CA GLU A 105 -6.32 29.24 -4.29
C GLU A 105 -5.16 30.05 -4.89
N PRO A 106 -5.40 31.29 -5.37
CA PRO A 106 -4.33 32.13 -5.90
C PRO A 106 -3.36 32.50 -4.77
N ALA A 107 -2.06 32.43 -5.06
CA ALA A 107 -1.01 32.80 -4.11
C ALA A 107 -1.32 34.18 -3.49
N PRO A 108 -1.16 34.34 -2.15
CA PRO A 108 -1.37 35.63 -1.51
C PRO A 108 -0.42 36.66 -2.14
N ARG A 109 -1.00 37.76 -2.63
CA ARG A 109 -0.28 38.90 -3.20
C ARG A 109 0.49 39.65 -2.13
#